data_AF-A0A431HJZ6-F1
#
_entry.id   AF-A0A431HJZ6-F1
#
_cell.length_a   1.000
_cell.length_b   1.000
_cell.length_c   1.000
_cell.angle_alpha   90.00
_cell.angle_beta   90.00
_cell.angle_gamma   90.00
#
_symmetry.space_group_name_H-M   'P 1'
#
loop_
_entity.id
_entity.type
_entity.pdbx_description
1 polymer ?
#
loop_
_entity_poly.entity_id
_entity_poly.type
_entity_poly.pdbx_seq_one_letter_code
_entity_poly.pdbx_strand_id
1 'polypeptide(L)' 'MQGYRLNDEDTDAMVRWLKLNHPENANREYAESMLIAMKLAYREIGWSDPDALEGFYQEYIKKLADQNGKTSEE' A
#
# COMPACT_ATOMS: atom_id res chain seq x y z
N MET A 1 -6.41 20.83 -2.63
CA MET A 1 -5.81 19.53 -2.25
C MET A 1 -6.83 18.43 -2.54
N GLN A 2 -6.77 17.77 -3.68
CA GLN A 2 -7.54 16.52 -3.84
C GLN A 2 -6.72 15.42 -3.19
N GLY A 3 -6.89 15.27 -1.87
CA GLY A 3 -6.28 14.20 -1.11
C GLY A 3 -6.80 12.86 -1.64
N TYR A 4 -5.88 11.91 -1.82
CA TYR A 4 -6.18 10.52 -2.22
C TYR A 4 -7.46 10.01 -1.55
N ARG A 5 -8.44 9.68 -2.39
CA ARG A 5 -9.74 9.13 -2.04
C ARG A 5 -9.58 7.62 -2.11
N LEU A 6 -9.75 6.92 -0.98
CA LEU A 6 -9.96 5.48 -1.04
C LEU A 6 -11.14 5.23 -1.99
N ASN A 7 -10.92 4.36 -2.97
CA ASN A 7 -12.00 3.85 -3.79
C ASN A 7 -12.47 2.50 -3.22
N ASP A 8 -13.63 2.05 -3.66
CA ASP A 8 -14.21 0.80 -3.15
C ASP A 8 -13.38 -0.43 -3.55
N GLU A 9 -12.61 -0.36 -4.64
CA GLU A 9 -11.73 -1.46 -5.09
C GLU A 9 -10.55 -1.68 -4.15
N ASP A 10 -9.91 -0.60 -3.68
CA ASP A 10 -8.82 -0.63 -2.71
C ASP A 10 -9.29 -1.28 -1.41
N THR A 11 -10.46 -0.87 -0.92
CA THR A 11 -11.08 -1.45 0.27
C THR A 11 -11.40 -2.93 0.08
N ASP A 12 -12.01 -3.30 -1.04
CA ASP A 12 -12.39 -4.69 -1.32
C ASP A 12 -11.16 -5.59 -1.46
N ALA A 13 -10.08 -5.10 -2.07
CA ALA A 13 -8.80 -5.81 -2.15
C ALA A 13 -8.20 -6.04 -0.76
N MET A 14 -8.21 -5.02 0.10
CA MET A 14 -7.76 -5.15 1.49
C MET A 14 -8.63 -6.14 2.28
N VAL A 15 -9.96 -6.11 2.10
CA VAL A 15 -10.86 -7.09 2.73
C VAL A 15 -10.52 -8.52 2.27
N ARG A 16 -10.25 -8.76 0.98
CA ARG A 16 -9.84 -10.10 0.50
C ARG A 16 -8.53 -10.55 1.13
N TRP A 17 -7.56 -9.64 1.26
CA TRP A 17 -6.31 -9.95 1.94
C TRP A 17 -6.53 -10.28 3.42
N LEU A 18 -7.37 -9.51 4.13
CA LEU A 18 -7.73 -9.78 5.52
C LEU A 18 -8.44 -11.13 5.67
N LYS A 19 -9.33 -11.52 4.75
CA LYS A 19 -9.97 -12.85 4.80
C LYS A 19 -8.97 -14.01 4.80
N LEU A 20 -7.83 -13.84 4.14
CA LEU A 20 -6.79 -14.88 4.03
C LEU A 20 -5.81 -14.87 5.20
N ASN A 21 -5.51 -13.69 5.75
CA ASN A 21 -4.42 -13.52 6.73
C ASN A 21 -4.90 -13.23 8.15
N HIS A 22 -6.02 -12.49 8.29
CA HIS A 22 -6.60 -12.02 9.56
C HIS A 22 -8.14 -12.02 9.49
N PRO A 23 -8.77 -13.21 9.35
CA PRO A 23 -10.21 -13.33 9.10
C PRO A 23 -11.07 -12.67 10.19
N GLU A 24 -10.58 -12.58 11.42
CA GLU A 24 -11.24 -11.90 12.55
C GLU A 24 -11.45 -10.39 12.30
N ASN A 25 -10.62 -9.79 11.44
CA ASN A 25 -10.65 -8.37 11.10
C ASN A 25 -11.13 -8.12 9.66
N ALA A 26 -11.62 -9.15 8.95
CA ALA A 26 -11.94 -9.09 7.53
C ALA A 26 -13.27 -8.39 7.21
N ASN A 27 -13.41 -7.16 7.69
CA ASN A 27 -14.53 -6.29 7.45
C ASN A 27 -14.10 -4.96 6.81
N ARG A 28 -15.07 -4.26 6.22
CA ARG A 28 -14.84 -3.05 5.45
C ARG A 28 -14.27 -1.90 6.29
N GLU A 29 -14.82 -1.70 7.48
CA GLU A 29 -14.42 -0.62 8.39
C GLU A 29 -12.95 -0.76 8.81
N TYR A 30 -12.53 -1.98 9.16
CA TYR A 30 -11.14 -2.25 9.51
C TYR A 30 -10.20 -2.04 8.32
N ALA A 31 -10.57 -2.53 7.13
CA ALA A 31 -9.81 -2.35 5.91
C ALA A 31 -9.59 -0.87 5.56
N GLU A 32 -10.66 -0.05 5.64
CA GLU A 32 -10.58 1.39 5.43
C GLU A 32 -9.68 2.07 6.46
N SER A 33 -9.82 1.71 7.75
CA SER A 33 -9.00 2.27 8.83
C SER A 33 -7.51 1.98 8.63
N MET A 34 -7.18 0.76 8.18
CA MET A 34 -5.82 0.30 7.96
C MET A 34 -5.18 1.01 6.77
N LEU A 35 -5.90 1.15 5.66
CA LEU A 35 -5.43 1.90 4.48
C LEU A 35 -5.16 3.39 4.81
N ILE A 36 -6.03 4.01 5.61
CA ILE A 36 -5.83 5.39 6.07
C ILE A 36 -4.60 5.49 6.97
N ALA A 37 -4.46 4.58 7.93
CA ALA A 37 -3.32 4.56 8.86
C ALA A 37 -1.98 4.39 8.12
N MET A 38 -1.92 3.47 7.16
CA MET A 38 -0.71 3.26 6.33
C MET A 38 -0.32 4.54 5.60
N LYS A 39 -1.28 5.23 4.98
CA LYS A 39 -1.02 6.50 4.28
C LYS A 39 -0.51 7.60 5.21
N LEU A 40 -1.09 7.73 6.40
CA LEU A 40 -0.65 8.70 7.39
C LEU A 40 0.78 8.40 7.86
N ALA A 41 1.09 7.12 8.11
CA ALA A 41 2.43 6.69 8.50
C ALA A 41 3.46 7.01 7.40
N TYR A 42 3.17 6.71 6.12
CA TYR A 42 4.07 7.09 5.02
C TYR A 42 4.28 8.60 4.91
N ARG A 43 3.24 9.39 5.15
CA ARG A 43 3.34 10.85 5.15
C ARG A 43 4.22 11.35 6.29
N GLU A 44 4.08 10.77 7.48
CA GLU A 44 4.88 11.11 8.66
C GLU A 44 6.36 10.72 8.49
N ILE A 45 6.63 9.55 7.91
CA ILE A 45 7.99 9.13 7.54
C ILE A 45 8.61 10.15 6.59
N GLY A 46 7.91 10.54 5.52
CA GLY A 46 8.41 11.53 4.57
C GLY A 46 8.68 12.92 5.18
N TRP A 47 8.13 13.22 6.36
CA TRP A 47 8.41 14.46 7.10
C TRP A 47 9.50 14.32 8.15
N SER A 48 9.63 13.16 8.78
CA SER A 48 10.54 12.93 9.91
C SER A 48 11.89 12.36 9.49
N ASP A 49 11.93 11.59 8.40
CA ASP A 49 13.14 10.89 7.93
C ASP A 49 13.19 10.85 6.39
N PRO A 50 13.81 11.85 5.77
CA PRO A 50 13.98 11.93 4.31
C PRO A 50 14.80 10.76 3.73
N ASP A 51 15.73 10.18 4.49
CA ASP A 51 16.56 9.07 4.01
C ASP A 51 15.76 7.77 3.96
N ALA A 52 14.83 7.56 4.91
CA ALA A 52 13.86 6.47 4.85
C ALA A 52 12.95 6.58 3.61
N LEU A 53 12.56 7.79 3.22
CA LEU A 53 11.76 8.02 2.01
C LEU A 53 12.51 7.60 0.73
N GLU A 54 13.80 7.89 0.64
CA GLU A 54 14.65 7.44 -0.48
C GLU A 54 14.73 5.90 -0.51
N GLY A 55 14.84 5.24 0.65
CA GLY A 55 14.78 3.77 0.75
C GLY A 55 13.49 3.20 0.17
N PHE A 56 12.32 3.75 0.54
CA PHE A 56 11.03 3.33 -0.01
C PHE A 56 10.93 3.55 -1.52
N TYR A 57 11.50 4.65 -2.04
CA TYR A 57 11.54 4.93 -3.47
C TYR A 57 12.37 3.89 -4.23
N GLN A 58 13.56 3.56 -3.73
CA GLN A 58 14.43 2.56 -4.36
C GLN A 58 13.81 1.16 -4.36
N GLU A 59 13.14 0.75 -3.28
CA GLU A 59 12.40 -0.52 -3.24
C GLU A 59 11.25 -0.56 -4.25
N TYR A 60 10.53 0.57 -4.40
CA TYR A 60 9.46 0.68 -5.38
C TYR A 60 9.98 0.55 -6.82
N ILE A 61 11.06 1.25 -7.16
CA ILE A 61 11.71 1.15 -8.48
C ILE A 61 12.17 -0.28 -8.76
N LYS A 62 12.76 -0.96 -7.78
CA LYS A 62 13.17 -2.36 -7.90
C LYS A 62 11.99 -3.28 -8.19
N LYS A 63 10.87 -3.13 -7.46
CA LYS A 63 9.65 -3.92 -7.70
C LYS A 63 9.09 -3.70 -9.11
N LEU A 64 9.10 -2.47 -9.60
CA LEU A 64 8.66 -2.16 -10.98
C LEU A 64 9.57 -2.80 -12.02
N ALA A 65 10.88 -2.77 -11.81
CA ALA A 65 11.83 -3.44 -12.70
C ALA A 65 11.61 -4.96 -12.72
N ASP A 66 11.39 -5.58 -11.56
CA ASP A 66 11.12 -7.02 -11.44
C ASP A 66 9.78 -7.43 -12.08
N GLN A 67 8.78 -6.55 -12.07
CA GLN A 67 7.50 -6.78 -12.73
C GLN A 67 7.59 -6.63 -14.25
N ASN A 68 8.35 -5.65 -14.74
CA ASN A 68 8.56 -5.41 -16.17
C ASN A 68 9.54 -6.41 -16.81
N GLY A 69 10.48 -6.97 -16.04
CA GLY A 69 11.41 -8.01 -16.49
C GLY A 69 10.76 -9.40 -16.66
N LYS A 70 9.60 -9.65 -16.02
CA LYS A 70 8.85 -10.91 -16.17
C LYS A 70 8.01 -10.99 -17.44
N THR A 71 7.86 -9.89 -18.20
CA THR A 71 7.14 -9.84 -19.48
C THR A 71 8.02 -10.12 -20.70
N SER A 72 9.28 -10.53 -20.53
CA SER A 72 10.23 -10.73 -21.65
C SER A 72 10.79 -12.14 -21.79
N GLU A 73 10.23 -13.13 -21.10
CA GLU A 73 10.53 -14.55 -21.32
C GLU A 73 9.24 -15.31 -21.67
N GLU A 74 8.76 -15.12 -22.89
CA GLU A 74 7.94 -16.09 -23.64
C GLU A 74 8.64 -16.46 -24.96
#